data_AF-A0A1Z8V356-F1
#
_entry.id   AF-A0A1Z8V356-F1
#
_cell.length_a   1.000
_cell.length_b   1.000
_cell.length_c   1.000
_cell.angle_alpha   90.00
_cell.angle_beta   90.00
_cell.angle_gamma   90.00
#
_symmetry.space_group_name_H-M   'P 1'
#
loop_
_entity.id
_entity.type
_entity.pdbx_description
1 polymer ?
#
loop_
_entity_poly.entity_id
_entity_poly.type
_entity_poly.pdbx_seq_one_letter_code
_entity_poly.pdbx_strand_id
1 'polypeptide(L)'
;MISDDANPLAEVAFALAMAFFSLMVLMLFAIVHQPEAAAPESIAVSSPTSQDIPEQAEPQYLLLHPNGYFDENLASTNPKNLDPSRPVILAVEDSIAISDVMAFKQSHADLDIQISALPGDIAATLSAQSN
;
A
#
# COMPACT_ATOMS: atom_id res chain seq x y z
N MET A 1 54.31 8.91 43.72
CA MET A 1 53.35 7.88 43.30
C MET A 1 51.97 8.50 43.42
N ILE A 2 51.41 8.99 42.32
CA ILE A 2 50.02 9.45 42.28
C ILE A 2 49.20 8.19 41.98
N SER A 3 48.30 7.84 42.89
CA SER A 3 47.42 6.69 42.78
C SER A 3 46.46 6.91 41.61
N ASP A 4 46.68 6.15 40.54
CA ASP A 4 45.78 6.07 39.38
C ASP A 4 44.66 5.08 39.68
N ASP A 5 43.89 5.37 40.73
CA ASP A 5 42.62 4.68 40.99
C ASP A 5 41.54 5.40 40.19
N ALA A 6 41.35 4.98 38.94
CA ALA A 6 40.23 5.43 38.12
C ALA A 6 38.93 5.25 38.90
N ASN A 7 38.25 6.37 39.21
CA ASN A 7 37.03 6.33 39.99
C ASN A 7 35.93 5.62 39.17
N PRO A 8 35.47 4.42 39.57
CA PRO A 8 34.50 3.67 38.78
C PRO A 8 33.17 4.42 38.64
N LEU A 9 32.83 5.28 39.60
CA LEU A 9 31.66 6.15 39.53
C LEU A 9 31.83 7.21 38.41
N ALA A 10 33.04 7.73 38.21
CA ALA A 10 33.33 8.69 37.15
C ALA A 10 33.26 8.05 35.76
N GLU A 11 33.71 6.80 35.62
CA GLU A 11 33.63 6.06 34.36
C GLU A 11 32.18 5.72 33.98
N VAL A 12 31.37 5.30 34.97
CA VAL A 12 29.92 5.09 34.77
C VAL A 12 29.21 6.40 34.41
N ALA A 13 29.53 7.50 35.10
CA ALA A 13 28.96 8.81 34.78
C ALA A 13 29.33 9.26 33.36
N PHE A 14 30.54 8.96 32.91
CA PHE A 14 30.99 9.26 31.55
C PHE A 14 30.25 8.42 30.49
N ALA A 15 30.09 7.12 30.72
CA ALA A 15 29.31 6.24 29.83
C ALA A 15 27.84 6.66 29.76
N LEU A 16 27.23 7.03 30.89
CA LEU A 16 25.87 7.58 30.92
C LEU A 16 25.78 8.91 30.19
N ALA A 17 26.75 9.81 30.34
CA ALA A 17 26.79 11.07 29.61
C ALA A 17 26.83 10.84 28.09
N MET A 18 27.61 9.86 27.62
CA MET A 18 27.64 9.48 26.20
C MET A 18 26.30 8.92 25.71
N ALA A 19 25.64 8.08 26.52
CA ALA A 19 24.33 7.52 26.19
C ALA A 19 23.23 8.59 26.14
N PHE A 20 23.21 9.52 27.08
CA PHE A 20 22.25 10.62 27.07
C PHE A 20 22.53 11.62 25.94
N PHE A 21 23.82 11.87 25.64
CA PHE A 21 24.20 12.73 24.53
C PHE A 21 23.75 12.14 23.19
N SER A 22 23.90 10.83 22.98
CA SER A 22 23.43 10.17 21.74
C SER A 22 21.91 10.18 21.63
N LEU A 23 21.17 9.96 22.72
CA LEU A 23 19.71 10.10 22.74
C LEU A 23 19.25 11.51 22.41
N MET A 24 19.94 12.54 22.93
CA MET A 24 19.64 13.94 22.61
C MET A 24 19.86 14.22 21.11
N VAL A 25 20.97 13.75 20.53
CA VAL A 25 21.26 13.91 19.10
C VAL A 25 20.24 13.16 18.24
N LEU A 26 19.86 11.93 18.60
CA LEU A 26 18.82 11.16 17.89
C LEU A 26 17.45 11.85 17.98
N MET A 27 17.12 12.44 19.13
CA MET A 27 15.87 13.19 19.31
C MET A 27 15.85 14.44 18.41
N LEU A 28 16.95 15.21 18.40
CA LEU A 28 17.07 16.37 17.51
C LEU A 28 17.03 15.95 16.04
N PHE A 29 17.70 14.85 15.68
CA PHE A 29 17.63 14.28 14.34
C PHE A 29 16.20 13.89 13.97
N ALA A 30 15.48 13.21 14.86
CA ALA A 30 14.09 12.81 14.66
C ALA A 30 13.13 14.01 14.58
N ILE A 31 13.41 15.11 15.28
CA ILE A 31 12.65 16.36 15.20
C ILE A 31 12.91 17.10 13.89
N VAL A 32 14.18 17.23 13.49
CA VAL A 32 14.59 17.94 12.26
C VAL A 32 14.20 17.16 11.01
N HIS A 33 14.30 15.84 11.07
CA HIS A 33 13.86 14.92 10.03
C HIS A 33 12.57 14.24 10.44
N GLN A 34 11.65 14.97 11.10
CA GLN A 34 10.26 14.53 11.06
C GLN A 34 9.94 14.38 9.57
N PRO A 35 9.65 13.17 9.06
CA PRO A 35 8.97 13.10 7.78
C PRO A 35 7.75 13.97 8.00
N GLU A 36 7.65 15.06 7.23
CA GLU A 36 6.55 16.01 7.28
C GLU A 36 5.33 15.18 7.58
N ALA A 37 4.81 15.33 8.81
CA ALA A 37 3.80 14.43 9.31
C ALA A 37 2.74 14.48 8.23
N ALA A 38 2.66 13.39 7.46
CA ALA A 38 1.52 13.18 6.60
C ALA A 38 0.39 13.47 7.56
N ALA A 39 -0.41 14.46 7.21
CA ALA A 39 -1.69 14.62 7.86
C ALA A 39 -2.31 13.22 7.98
N PRO A 40 -3.36 13.01 8.77
CA PRO A 40 -4.30 11.99 8.34
C PRO A 40 -4.86 12.43 6.98
N GLU A 41 -4.06 12.32 5.91
CA GLU A 41 -4.50 12.08 4.57
C GLU A 41 -5.29 10.79 4.73
N SER A 42 -6.60 10.97 4.81
CA SER A 42 -7.53 10.06 4.16
C SER A 42 -6.77 9.33 3.07
N ILE A 43 -6.65 8.00 3.17
CA ILE A 43 -5.90 7.15 2.24
C ILE A 43 -6.08 7.72 0.83
N ALA A 44 -5.14 8.55 0.40
CA ALA A 44 -5.17 9.16 -0.90
C ALA A 44 -4.55 8.08 -1.75
N VAL A 45 -5.44 7.29 -2.37
CA VAL A 45 -5.08 6.43 -3.49
C VAL A 45 -4.45 7.35 -4.52
N SER A 46 -3.14 7.52 -4.42
CA SER A 46 -2.35 8.30 -5.35
C SER A 46 -2.18 7.42 -6.56
N SER A 47 -2.96 7.71 -7.60
CA SER A 47 -2.64 7.34 -8.97
C SER A 47 -1.16 7.65 -9.22
N PRO A 48 -0.38 6.70 -9.79
CA PRO A 48 1.04 6.93 -9.99
C PRO A 48 1.24 8.11 -10.94
N THR A 49 1.76 9.23 -10.42
CA THR A 49 2.26 10.31 -11.25
C THR A 49 3.66 9.94 -11.72
N SER A 50 3.74 9.64 -13.02
CA SER A 50 4.85 9.86 -13.94
C SER A 50 6.25 9.80 -13.32
N GLN A 51 6.72 8.59 -13.05
CA GLN A 51 8.13 8.28 -13.29
C GLN A 51 8.23 7.76 -14.72
N ASP A 52 9.31 8.08 -15.42
CA ASP A 52 9.66 7.54 -16.73
C ASP A 52 9.62 6.00 -16.68
N ILE A 53 8.46 5.44 -16.99
CA ILE A 53 8.22 4.01 -17.14
C ILE A 53 7.86 3.84 -18.62
N PRO A 54 8.57 2.95 -19.36
CA PRO A 54 8.41 2.83 -20.81
C PRO A 54 6.95 2.55 -21.13
N GLU A 55 6.26 3.56 -21.70
CA GLU A 55 4.88 3.54 -22.22
C GLU A 55 4.07 2.35 -21.67
N GLN A 56 3.91 2.32 -20.35
CA GLN A 56 3.28 1.18 -19.69
C GLN A 56 1.82 1.27 -20.04
N ALA A 57 1.36 0.33 -20.87
CA ALA A 57 -0.01 0.30 -21.37
C ALA A 57 -1.00 0.53 -20.22
N GLU A 58 -1.92 1.47 -20.41
CA GLU A 58 -2.88 1.87 -19.38
C GLU A 58 -3.57 0.63 -18.79
N PRO A 59 -3.54 0.45 -17.46
CA PRO A 59 -4.13 -0.71 -16.82
C PRO A 59 -5.64 -0.75 -17.04
N GLN A 60 -6.17 -1.96 -17.22
CA GLN A 60 -7.61 -2.20 -17.31
C GLN A 60 -8.17 -2.50 -15.93
N TYR A 61 -9.27 -1.84 -15.56
CA TYR A 61 -9.96 -2.13 -14.31
C TYR A 61 -11.07 -3.14 -14.51
N LEU A 62 -11.09 -4.16 -13.65
CA LEU A 62 -12.18 -5.13 -13.56
C LEU A 62 -12.64 -5.22 -12.12
N LEU A 63 -13.94 -5.01 -11.90
CA LEU A 63 -14.58 -5.11 -10.59
C LEU A 63 -15.23 -6.49 -10.47
N LEU A 64 -14.93 -7.22 -9.41
CA LEU A 64 -15.51 -8.51 -9.08
C LEU A 64 -16.54 -8.33 -7.96
N HIS A 65 -17.81 -8.54 -8.29
CA HIS A 65 -18.95 -8.42 -7.40
C HIS A 65 -19.78 -9.73 -7.43
N PRO A 66 -20.55 -10.07 -6.38
CA PRO A 66 -21.41 -11.27 -6.37
C PRO A 66 -22.38 -11.38 -7.55
N ASN A 67 -22.76 -10.25 -8.14
CA ASN A 67 -23.69 -10.15 -9.27
C ASN A 67 -23.02 -10.25 -10.65
N GLY A 68 -21.69 -10.34 -10.71
CA GLY A 68 -20.93 -10.45 -11.95
C GLY A 68 -19.73 -9.52 -12.03
N TYR A 69 -19.28 -9.26 -13.25
CA TYR A 69 -18.10 -8.46 -13.54
C TYR A 69 -18.50 -7.10 -14.10
N PHE A 70 -17.81 -6.06 -13.65
CA PHE A 70 -18.06 -4.69 -14.07
C PHE A 70 -16.76 -3.99 -14.49
N ASP A 71 -16.86 -3.06 -15.44
CA ASP A 71 -15.75 -2.20 -15.85
C ASP A 71 -15.66 -0.94 -14.96
N GLU A 72 -14.67 -0.09 -15.23
CA GLU A 72 -14.49 1.20 -14.54
C GLU A 72 -15.73 2.12 -14.56
N ASN A 73 -16.63 1.93 -15.52
CA ASN A 73 -17.86 2.71 -15.69
C ASN A 73 -19.07 2.05 -15.01
N LEU A 74 -18.85 0.99 -14.22
CA LEU A 74 -19.89 0.17 -13.59
C LEU A 74 -20.81 -0.51 -14.61
N ALA A 75 -20.37 -0.63 -15.85
CA ALA A 75 -21.07 -1.36 -16.88
C ALA A 75 -20.71 -2.84 -16.77
N SER A 76 -21.70 -3.71 -16.90
CA SER A 76 -21.46 -5.15 -16.91
C SER A 76 -20.54 -5.52 -18.08
N THR A 77 -19.42 -6.16 -17.76
CA THR A 77 -18.39 -6.53 -18.74
C THR A 77 -18.09 -8.02 -18.69
N ASN A 78 -17.45 -8.54 -19.72
CA ASN A 78 -17.01 -9.92 -19.77
C ASN A 78 -15.48 -9.97 -19.66
N PRO A 79 -14.91 -10.71 -18.68
CA PRO A 79 -13.46 -10.80 -18.48
C PRO A 79 -12.71 -11.35 -19.69
N LYS A 80 -13.38 -12.05 -20.61
CA LYS A 80 -12.78 -12.55 -21.86
C LYS A 80 -12.49 -11.49 -22.91
N ASN A 81 -13.08 -10.30 -22.77
CA ASN A 81 -12.90 -9.19 -23.71
C ASN A 81 -11.74 -8.27 -23.30
N LEU A 82 -11.03 -8.59 -22.22
CA LEU A 82 -9.90 -7.81 -21.75
C LEU A 82 -8.70 -8.00 -22.69
N ASP A 83 -7.98 -6.91 -22.93
CA ASP A 83 -6.76 -6.97 -23.74
C ASP A 83 -5.64 -7.65 -22.93
N PRO A 84 -5.10 -8.81 -23.38
CA PRO A 84 -4.03 -9.52 -22.68
C PRO A 84 -2.70 -8.77 -22.68
N SER A 85 -2.55 -7.75 -23.52
CA SER A 85 -1.34 -6.94 -23.62
C SER A 85 -1.22 -5.90 -22.51
N ARG A 86 -2.31 -5.65 -21.76
CA ARG A 86 -2.36 -4.63 -20.71
C ARG A 86 -2.58 -5.27 -19.34
N PRO A 87 -1.94 -4.76 -18.28
CA PRO A 87 -2.16 -5.25 -16.93
C PRO A 87 -3.62 -5.04 -16.52
N VAL A 88 -4.19 -5.99 -15.79
CA VAL A 88 -5.56 -5.95 -15.29
C VAL A 88 -5.54 -5.77 -13.78
N ILE A 89 -6.14 -4.69 -13.29
CA ILE A 89 -6.38 -4.47 -11.87
C ILE A 89 -7.76 -5.05 -11.53
N LEU A 90 -7.76 -6.18 -10.83
CA LEU A 90 -8.94 -6.84 -10.31
C LEU A 90 -9.29 -6.28 -8.93
N ALA A 91 -10.28 -5.41 -8.87
CA ALA A 91 -10.84 -4.89 -7.63
C ALA A 91 -11.89 -5.87 -7.10
N VAL A 92 -11.66 -6.41 -5.91
CA VAL A 92 -12.47 -7.47 -5.31
C VAL A 92 -13.23 -6.93 -4.11
N GLU A 93 -14.53 -7.19 -4.06
CA GLU A 93 -15.36 -6.90 -2.89
C GLU A 93 -15.01 -7.81 -1.69
N ASP A 94 -15.04 -7.27 -0.48
CA ASP A 94 -14.74 -8.00 0.77
C ASP A 94 -15.63 -9.25 0.99
N SER A 95 -16.81 -9.28 0.36
CA SER A 95 -17.75 -10.42 0.43
C SER A 95 -17.32 -11.63 -0.40
N ILE A 96 -16.38 -11.47 -1.35
CA ILE A 96 -15.90 -12.52 -2.24
C ILE A 96 -14.86 -13.39 -1.52
N ALA A 97 -14.99 -14.71 -1.62
CA ALA A 97 -14.00 -15.61 -1.05
C ALA A 97 -12.68 -15.57 -1.85
N ILE A 98 -11.54 -15.58 -1.15
CA ILE A 98 -10.22 -15.55 -1.79
C ILE A 98 -10.00 -16.75 -2.73
N SER A 99 -10.65 -17.88 -2.47
CA SER A 99 -10.65 -19.05 -3.36
C SER A 99 -11.18 -18.71 -4.75
N ASP A 100 -12.20 -17.87 -4.83
CA ASP A 100 -12.87 -17.50 -6.07
C ASP A 100 -12.01 -16.52 -6.86
N VAL A 101 -11.34 -15.60 -6.16
CA VAL A 101 -10.33 -14.70 -6.74
C VAL A 101 -9.17 -15.49 -7.35
N MET A 102 -8.69 -16.51 -6.64
CA MET A 102 -7.59 -17.35 -7.13
C MET A 102 -8.03 -18.25 -8.29
N ALA A 103 -9.26 -18.77 -8.26
CA ALA A 103 -9.84 -19.50 -9.39
C ALA A 103 -10.01 -18.61 -10.62
N PHE A 104 -10.41 -17.36 -10.44
CA PHE A 104 -10.47 -16.36 -11.51
C PHE A 104 -9.08 -16.13 -12.12
N LYS A 105 -8.07 -15.88 -11.29
CA LYS A 105 -6.69 -15.69 -11.75
C LYS A 105 -6.14 -16.92 -12.48
N GLN A 106 -6.46 -18.12 -12.00
CA GLN A 106 -6.02 -19.37 -12.63
C GLN A 106 -6.69 -19.62 -13.98
N SER A 107 -7.97 -19.24 -14.12
CA SER A 107 -8.72 -19.39 -15.38
C SER A 107 -8.34 -18.35 -16.45
N HIS A 108 -7.70 -17.24 -16.05
CA HIS A 108 -7.22 -16.18 -16.94
C HIS A 108 -5.70 -16.00 -16.77
N ALA A 109 -4.97 -17.11 -16.89
CA ALA A 109 -3.51 -17.14 -16.72
C ALA A 109 -2.75 -16.38 -17.84
N ASP A 110 -3.45 -16.01 -18.91
CA ASP A 110 -3.00 -15.18 -20.02
C ASP A 110 -3.00 -13.67 -19.68
N LEU A 111 -3.70 -13.26 -18.63
CA LEU A 111 -3.76 -11.88 -18.16
C LEU A 111 -2.77 -11.63 -17.02
N ASP A 112 -2.10 -10.47 -17.03
CA ASP A 112 -1.33 -10.00 -15.88
C ASP A 112 -2.28 -9.35 -14.86
N ILE A 113 -2.78 -10.18 -13.92
CA ILE A 113 -3.80 -9.77 -12.94
C ILE A 113 -3.15 -9.32 -11.63
N GLN A 114 -3.40 -8.06 -11.26
CA GLN A 114 -3.10 -7.48 -9.96
C GLN A 114 -4.37 -7.36 -9.13
N ILE A 115 -4.36 -7.88 -7.91
CA ILE A 115 -5.55 -7.88 -7.04
C ILE A 115 -5.52 -6.65 -6.13
N SER A 116 -6.63 -5.92 -6.09
CA SER A 116 -6.86 -4.78 -5.20
C SER A 116 -8.17 -4.96 -4.42
N ALA A 117 -8.28 -4.33 -3.26
CA ALA A 117 -9.57 -4.18 -2.60
C ALA A 117 -10.48 -3.23 -3.41
N LEU A 118 -11.77 -3.55 -3.45
CA LEU A 118 -12.79 -2.69 -4.03
C LEU A 118 -13.11 -1.52 -3.08
N PRO A 119 -13.03 -0.25 -3.54
CA PRO A 119 -13.43 0.89 -2.72
C PRO A 119 -14.89 0.81 -2.27
N GLY A 120 -15.16 1.16 -1.01
CA GLY A 120 -16.48 1.00 -0.39
C GLY A 120 -17.58 1.88 -0.99
N ASP A 121 -17.23 3.05 -1.54
CA ASP A 121 -18.12 3.93 -2.28
C ASP A 121 -18.60 3.27 -3.59
N ILE A 122 -17.69 2.63 -4.33
CA ILE A 122 -18.01 1.91 -5.54
C ILE A 122 -18.85 0.66 -5.23
N ALA A 123 -18.48 -0.10 -4.20
CA ALA A 123 -19.26 -1.27 -3.76
C ALA A 123 -20.72 -0.90 -3.40
N ALA A 124 -20.92 0.25 -2.73
CA ALA A 124 -22.25 0.74 -2.38
C ALA A 124 -23.08 1.11 -3.62
N THR A 125 -22.47 1.73 -4.65
CA THR A 125 -23.17 2.06 -5.89
C THR A 125 -23.58 0.81 -6.70
N LEU A 126 -22.72 -0.20 -6.78
CA LEU A 126 -23.03 -1.47 -7.45
C LEU A 126 -24.17 -2.22 -6.73
N SER A 127 -24.15 -2.23 -5.40
CA SER A 127 -25.23 -2.79 -4.59
C SER A 127 -26.56 -2.06 -4.82
N ALA A 128 -26.54 -0.73 -4.90
CA ALA A 128 -27.73 0.09 -5.11
C ALA A 128 -28.35 -0.07 -6.51
N GLN A 129 -27.53 -0.33 -7.53
CA GLN A 129 -28.00 -0.51 -8.92
C GLN A 129 -28.61 -1.90 -9.19
N SER A 130 -28.37 -2.86 -8.29
CA SER A 130 -28.89 -4.23 -8.36
C SER A 130 -30.22 -4.48 -7.64
N ASN A 131 -30.80 -3.43 -7.05
CA ASN A 131 -32.14 -3.41 -6.42
C ASN A 131 -33.16 -2.72 -7.33
#